data_AF-A0A482VK53-F1
#
_entry.id   AF-A0A482VK53-F1
#
_cell.length_a   1.000
_cell.length_b   1.000
_cell.length_c   1.000
_cell.angle_alpha   90.00
_cell.angle_beta   90.00
_cell.angle_gamma   90.00
#
_symmetry.space_group_name_H-M   'P 1'
#
loop_
_entity.id
_entity.type
_entity.pdbx_description
1 polymer ?
#
loop_
_entity_poly.entity_id
_entity_poly.type
_entity_poly.pdbx_seq_one_letter_code
_entity_poly.pdbx_strand_id
1 'polypeptide(L)' 'MVFTQEQKNFIVESYFRNGHLFDGVWWYSNQACFVEFHQQFPGAALTRNMFQHNLT' A
#
# COMPACT_ATOMS: atom_id res chain seq x y z
N MET A 1 -4.42 -14.90 -7.16
CA MET A 1 -3.81 -13.82 -7.98
C MET A 1 -2.42 -13.58 -7.42
N VAL A 2 -1.37 -13.64 -8.23
CA VAL A 2 0.03 -13.49 -7.78
C VAL A 2 0.44 -12.05 -8.07
N PHE A 3 0.60 -11.23 -7.03
CA PHE A 3 1.26 -9.94 -7.17
C PHE A 3 2.68 -10.16 -7.69
N THR A 4 3.14 -9.31 -8.62
CA THR A 4 4.55 -9.31 -9.00
C THR A 4 5.42 -8.90 -7.81
N GLN A 5 6.69 -9.28 -7.83
CA GLN A 5 7.63 -8.88 -6.77
C GLN A 5 7.70 -7.35 -6.63
N GLU A 6 7.68 -6.62 -7.75
CA GLU A 6 7.67 -5.16 -7.77
C GLU A 6 6.44 -4.57 -7.09
N GLN A 7 5.25 -5.14 -7.35
CA GLN A 7 4.02 -4.69 -6.70
C GLN A 7 4.07 -4.92 -5.19
N LYS A 8 4.59 -6.07 -4.74
CA LYS A 8 4.75 -6.36 -3.29
C LYS A 8 5.72 -5.38 -2.62
N ASN A 9 6.87 -5.13 -3.26
CA ASN A 9 7.85 -4.18 -2.74
C ASN A 9 7.24 -2.78 -2.65
N PHE A 10 6.52 -2.34 -3.68
CA PHE A 10 5.86 -1.03 -3.68
C PHE A 10 4.84 -0.90 -2.56
N ILE A 11 4.02 -1.92 -2.30
CA ILE A 11 3.01 -1.93 -1.23
C ILE A 11 3.68 -1.66 0.13
N VAL A 12 4.78 -2.35 0.41
CA VAL A 12 5.52 -2.21 1.67
C VAL A 12 6.19 -0.84 1.75
N GLU A 13 6.88 -0.41 0.70
CA GLU A 13 7.57 0.89 0.67
C GLU A 13 6.60 2.07 0.80
N SER A 14 5.49 2.05 0.06
CA SER A 14 4.45 3.07 0.12
C SER A 14 3.76 3.08 1.49
N TYR A 15 3.55 1.91 2.11
CA TYR A 15 3.00 1.85 3.47
C TYR A 15 3.89 2.57 4.48
N PHE A 16 5.21 2.32 4.48
CA PHE A 16 6.14 3.01 5.36
C PHE A 16 6.32 4.49 5.01
N ARG A 17 6.36 4.85 3.71
CA ARG A 17 6.51 6.23 3.26
C ARG A 17 5.33 7.11 3.66
N ASN A 18 4.11 6.56 3.65
CA ASN A 18 2.91 7.25 4.10
C ASN A 18 2.73 7.23 5.63
N GLY A 19 3.66 6.59 6.35
CA GLY A 19 3.73 6.66 7.80
C GLY A 19 4.03 8.09 8.23
N HIS A 20 3.19 8.64 9.10
CA HIS A 20 3.46 9.91 9.75
C HIS A 20 3.52 9.72 11.25
N LEU A 21 4.52 10.35 11.88
CA LEU A 21 4.66 10.36 13.32
C LEU A 21 3.72 11.43 13.88
N PHE A 22 2.71 11.02 14.63
CA PHE A 22 1.80 11.92 15.33
C PHE A 22 1.74 11.51 16.80
N ASP A 23 2.14 12.44 17.68
CA ASP A 23 2.21 12.23 19.12
C ASP A 23 3.03 11.00 19.55
N GLY A 24 4.18 10.79 18.89
CA GLY A 24 5.06 9.64 19.17
C GLY A 24 4.56 8.29 18.67
N VAL A 25 3.36 8.24 18.08
CA VAL A 25 2.78 7.05 17.46
C VAL A 25 2.88 7.14 15.94
N TRP A 26 3.26 6.05 15.30
CA TRP A 26 3.24 5.97 13.84
C TRP A 26 1.83 5.69 13.34
N TRP A 27 1.33 6.62 12.53
CA TRP A 27 0.04 6.49 11.86
C TRP A 27 0.26 6.13 10.39
N TYR A 28 -0.34 5.01 9.98
CA TYR A 28 -0.26 4.51 8.62
C TYR A 28 -1.63 4.59 7.94
N SER A 29 -1.64 5.06 6.69
CA SER A 29 -2.87 5.14 5.90
C SER A 29 -2.86 4.13 4.76
N ASN A 30 -3.59 3.04 4.95
CA ASN A 30 -3.86 2.05 3.89
C ASN A 30 -4.51 2.68 2.66
N GLN A 31 -5.32 3.72 2.87
CA GLN A 31 -6.00 4.41 1.78
C GLN A 31 -5.03 5.25 0.94
N ALA A 32 -4.09 5.95 1.58
CA ALA A 32 -3.05 6.70 0.85
C ALA A 32 -2.18 5.75 0.03
N CYS A 33 -1.73 4.64 0.65
CA CYS A 33 -0.93 3.61 -0.01
C CYS A 33 -1.67 2.98 -1.21
N PHE A 34 -2.98 2.71 -1.08
CA PHE A 34 -3.79 2.18 -2.18
C PHE A 34 -3.93 3.15 -3.36
N VAL A 35 -4.10 4.45 -3.09
CA VAL A 35 -4.21 5.48 -4.14
C VAL A 35 -2.89 5.59 -4.91
N GLU A 36 -1.76 5.65 -4.22
CA GLU A 36 -0.44 5.69 -4.84
C GLU A 36 -0.16 4.43 -5.68
N PHE A 37 -0.54 3.26 -5.16
CA PHE A 37 -0.41 2.01 -5.89
C PHE A 37 -1.22 2.01 -7.19
N HIS A 38 -2.46 2.51 -7.14
CA HIS A 38 -3.33 2.58 -8.33
C HIS A 38 -2.84 3.60 -9.36
N GLN A 39 -2.16 4.67 -8.92
CA GLN A 39 -1.49 5.62 -9.82
C GLN A 39 -0.27 4.99 -10.49
N GLN A 40 0.52 4.22 -9.75
CA GLN A 40 1.72 3.58 -10.28
C GLN A 40 1.39 2.36 -11.17
N PHE A 41 0.33 1.63 -10.85
CA PHE A 41 -0.09 0.41 -11.55
C PHE A 41 -1.57 0.47 -11.98
N PRO A 42 -1.94 1.37 -12.91
CA PRO A 42 -3.34 1.58 -13.32
C PRO A 42 -4.00 0.35 -13.97
N GLY A 43 -3.20 -0.60 -14.48
CA GLY A 43 -3.68 -1.87 -15.05
C GLY A 43 -3.80 -3.01 -14.04
N ALA A 44 -3.41 -2.81 -12.79
CA ALA A 44 -3.52 -3.84 -11.77
C ALA A 44 -4.95 -3.83 -11.22
N ALA A 45 -5.76 -4.81 -11.62
CA ALA A 45 -7.14 -4.99 -11.14
C ALA A 45 -7.16 -5.46 -9.68
N LEU A 46 -6.83 -4.55 -8.75
CA LEU A 46 -6.76 -4.81 -7.32
C LEU A 46 -7.88 -4.12 -6.58
N THR A 47 -8.62 -4.90 -5.79
CA THR A 47 -9.60 -4.37 -4.85
C THR A 47 -8.92 -4.03 -3.53
N ARG A 48 -9.42 -3.00 -2.83
CA ARG A 48 -8.92 -2.57 -1.51
C ARG A 48 -8.78 -3.73 -0.51
N ASN A 49 -9.70 -4.70 -0.56
CA ASN A 49 -9.65 -5.89 0.30
C ASN A 49 -8.43 -6.79 0.04
N MET A 50 -8.02 -6.94 -1.23
CA MET A 50 -6.83 -7.72 -1.59
C MET A 50 -5.54 -7.02 -1.16
N PHE A 51 -5.55 -5.69 -1.18
CA PHE A 51 -4.44 -4.85 -0.73
C PHE A 51 -4.22 -4.96 0.79
N GLN A 52 -5.29 -4.85 1.59
CA GLN A 52 -5.21 -4.98 3.04
C GLN A 52 -4.75 -6.37 3.50
N HIS A 53 -5.19 -7.43 2.83
CA HIS A 53 -4.80 -8.80 3.19
C HIS A 53 -3.31 -9.10 2.96
N ASN A 54 -2.56 -8.25 2.23
CA ASN A 54 -1.11 -8.39 2.05
C ASN A 54 -0.29 -7.53 3.02
N LEU A 55 -0.95 -6.68 3.81
CA LEU A 55 -0.33 -5.84 4.83
C LEU A 55 -0.49 -6.41 6.25
N THR A 56 -1.32 -7.45 6.41
CA THR A 56 -1.60 -8.14 7.69
C THR A 56 -0.91 -9.49 7.70
#